data_AF-A0A7S2JF04-F1
#
_entry.id   AF-A0A7S2JF04-F1
#
_cell.length_a   1.000
_cell.length_b   1.000
_cell.length_c   1.000
_cell.angle_alpha   90.00
_cell.angle_beta   90.00
_cell.angle_gamma   90.00
#
_symmetry.space_group_name_H-M   'P 1'
#
loop_
_entity.id
_entity.type
_entity.pdbx_description
1 polymer ?
#
loop_
_entity_poly.entity_id
_entity_poly.type
_entity_poly.pdbx_seq_one_letter_code
_entity_poly.pdbx_strand_id
1 'polypeptide(L)'
;SCLRMDATQHQQQEPKPVKKVFGPEHRTCKPIKGRANHSDGVIGGAVVDDPTEFPFLAWLGDNDGSRMSQFCGGSLITDRVVLTAGHCLYNDDFSNARLWVRFRLTDFGAMVGVARNVINWRQHAEYSR
;
A
#
# COMPACT_ATOMS: atom_id res chain seq x y z
N SER A 1 59.12 24.40 6.28
CA SER A 1 58.23 23.64 5.39
C SER A 1 57.63 22.49 6.18
N CYS A 2 56.30 22.49 6.34
CA CYS A 2 55.39 21.34 6.45
C CYS A 2 54.00 21.92 6.80
N LEU A 3 53.13 21.92 5.78
CA LEU A 3 51.77 22.47 5.82
C LEU A 3 50.86 21.60 6.70
N ARG A 4 49.98 22.24 7.48
CA ARG A 4 48.85 21.57 8.15
C ARG A 4 47.92 20.98 7.09
N MET A 5 47.65 19.68 7.19
CA MET A 5 46.58 19.02 6.43
C MET A 5 45.33 18.98 7.32
N ASP A 6 44.37 19.86 7.06
CA ASP A 6 43.00 19.69 7.55
C ASP A 6 42.31 18.62 6.70
N ALA A 7 41.98 17.49 7.34
CA ALA A 7 41.19 16.44 6.72
C ALA A 7 39.72 16.86 6.72
N THR A 8 39.23 17.38 5.59
CA THR A 8 37.81 17.63 5.36
C THR A 8 37.08 16.28 5.30
N GLN A 9 36.39 15.91 6.37
CA GLN A 9 35.45 14.78 6.35
C GLN A 9 34.26 15.12 5.45
N HIS A 10 34.30 14.65 4.20
CA HIS A 10 33.09 14.56 3.39
C HIS A 10 32.19 13.47 3.99
N GLN A 11 31.15 13.89 4.73
CA GLN A 11 30.06 13.01 5.09
C GLN A 11 29.44 12.46 3.79
N GLN A 12 29.64 11.17 3.55
CA GLN A 12 28.95 10.44 2.49
C GLN A 12 27.48 10.35 2.89
N GLN A 13 26.67 11.26 2.34
CA GLN A 13 25.23 11.20 2.50
C GLN A 13 24.72 10.02 1.68
N GLU A 14 24.22 8.98 2.35
CA GLU A 14 23.56 7.86 1.67
C GLU A 14 22.51 8.42 0.71
N PRO A 15 22.45 7.92 -0.54
CA PRO A 15 21.54 8.45 -1.53
C PRO A 15 20.12 8.28 -1.02
N LYS A 16 19.44 9.42 -0.80
CA LYS A 16 18.04 9.45 -0.40
C LYS A 16 17.24 8.58 -1.36
N PRO A 17 16.39 7.64 -0.89
CA PRO A 17 15.66 6.76 -1.76
C PRO A 17 14.87 7.59 -2.77
N VAL A 18 15.08 7.31 -4.06
CA VAL A 18 14.33 7.99 -5.12
C VAL A 18 12.87 7.68 -4.89
N LYS A 19 12.08 8.71 -4.58
CA LYS A 19 10.64 8.60 -4.51
C LYS A 19 10.16 8.18 -5.89
N LYS A 20 9.76 6.94 -6.06
CA LYS A 20 9.05 6.49 -7.27
C LYS A 20 7.69 7.17 -7.24
N VAL A 21 7.60 8.34 -7.86
CA VAL A 21 6.32 9.01 -8.09
C VAL A 21 5.65 8.26 -9.23
N PHE A 22 4.50 7.64 -8.97
CA PHE A 22 3.65 7.09 -10.01
C PHE A 22 2.89 8.24 -10.67
N GLY A 23 3.56 8.94 -11.59
CA GLY A 23 3.04 10.08 -12.33
C GLY A 23 2.49 9.73 -13.73
N PRO A 24 1.87 10.70 -14.43
CA PRO A 24 1.23 10.51 -15.74
C PRO A 24 2.20 10.11 -16.86
N GLU A 25 3.51 10.27 -16.68
CA GLU A 25 4.55 9.84 -17.61
C GLU A 25 4.74 8.31 -17.73
N HIS A 26 4.03 7.49 -16.94
CA HIS A 26 4.04 6.03 -17.05
C HIS A 26 2.69 5.42 -17.48
N ARG A 27 1.89 6.12 -18.30
CA ARG A 27 0.65 5.58 -18.92
C ARG A 27 0.90 4.61 -20.08
N THR A 28 2.01 3.88 -20.08
CA THR A 28 2.19 2.77 -21.01
C THR A 28 1.54 1.54 -20.40
N CYS A 29 0.40 1.12 -20.96
CA CYS A 29 -0.19 -0.18 -20.66
C CYS A 29 0.83 -1.26 -21.04
N LYS A 30 1.50 -1.85 -20.06
CA LYS A 30 2.32 -3.04 -20.30
C LYS A 30 1.37 -4.18 -20.66
N PRO A 31 1.64 -4.95 -21.72
CA PRO A 31 0.87 -6.16 -22.00
C PRO A 31 0.96 -7.08 -20.79
N ILE A 32 -0.20 -7.56 -20.35
CA ILE A 32 -0.33 -8.49 -19.23
C ILE A 32 0.37 -9.80 -19.63
N LYS A 33 1.46 -10.12 -18.94
CA LYS A 33 2.09 -11.46 -18.99
C LYS A 33 1.39 -12.32 -17.93
N GLY A 34 0.89 -13.49 -18.31
CA GLY A 34 0.24 -14.42 -17.39
C GLY A 34 -1.24 -14.09 -17.15
N ARG A 35 -2.11 -14.65 -18.00
CA ARG A 35 -3.55 -14.71 -17.74
C ARG A 35 -3.78 -15.83 -16.73
N ALA A 36 -4.13 -15.50 -15.48
CA ALA A 36 -4.68 -16.52 -14.59
C ALA A 36 -6.07 -16.93 -15.08
N ASN A 37 -6.30 -18.24 -15.20
CA ASN A 37 -7.63 -18.83 -15.32
C ASN A 37 -8.31 -18.89 -13.94
N HIS A 38 -8.41 -17.76 -13.25
CA HIS A 38 -9.19 -17.67 -12.01
C HIS A 38 -10.46 -16.88 -12.30
N SER A 39 -11.62 -17.47 -11.98
CA SER A 39 -12.94 -16.81 -12.06
C SER A 39 -13.07 -15.64 -11.08
N ASP A 40 -12.17 -15.56 -10.09
CA ASP A 40 -12.30 -14.67 -8.92
C ASP A 40 -11.28 -13.51 -8.95
N GLY A 41 -10.70 -13.22 -10.12
CA GLY A 41 -9.71 -12.16 -10.33
C GLY A 41 -10.30 -10.86 -10.89
N VAL A 42 -9.45 -9.84 -11.03
CA VAL A 42 -9.81 -8.62 -11.76
C VAL A 42 -10.05 -8.96 -13.24
N ILE A 43 -11.22 -8.65 -13.78
CA ILE A 43 -11.55 -8.92 -15.18
C ILE A 43 -10.59 -8.16 -16.11
N GLY A 44 -9.90 -8.91 -16.96
CA GLY A 44 -8.85 -8.35 -17.83
C GLY A 44 -7.56 -7.99 -17.10
N GLY A 45 -7.40 -8.42 -15.84
CA GLY A 45 -6.19 -8.24 -15.04
C GLY A 45 -5.13 -9.33 -15.26
N ALA A 46 -4.00 -9.14 -14.58
CA ALA A 46 -2.86 -10.04 -14.53
C ALA A 46 -2.65 -10.57 -13.12
N VAL A 47 -2.03 -11.73 -12.98
CA VAL A 47 -1.43 -12.10 -11.69
C VAL A 47 -0.19 -11.27 -11.46
N VAL A 48 -0.02 -10.85 -10.21
CA VAL A 48 1.19 -10.19 -9.72
C VAL A 48 1.82 -11.14 -8.73
N ASP A 49 2.98 -11.71 -9.07
CA ASP A 49 3.69 -12.65 -8.18
C ASP A 49 4.66 -11.92 -7.24
N ASP A 50 5.20 -10.76 -7.67
CA ASP A 50 6.13 -9.96 -6.88
C ASP A 50 5.35 -9.03 -5.92
N PRO A 51 5.41 -9.25 -4.59
CA PRO A 51 4.72 -8.42 -3.61
C PRO A 51 5.27 -6.99 -3.50
N THR A 52 6.34 -6.67 -4.23
CA THR A 52 6.95 -5.34 -4.29
C THR A 52 6.61 -4.56 -5.55
N GLU A 53 5.94 -5.16 -6.54
CA GLU A 53 5.60 -4.51 -7.82
C GLU A 53 4.66 -3.30 -7.61
N PHE A 54 3.65 -3.47 -6.76
CA PHE A 54 2.69 -2.42 -6.39
C PHE A 54 2.77 -2.14 -4.87
N PRO A 55 3.83 -1.47 -4.40
CA PRO A 55 4.07 -1.31 -2.96
C PRO A 55 3.04 -0.41 -2.27
N PHE A 56 2.28 0.37 -3.07
CA PHE A 56 1.20 1.22 -2.59
C PHE A 56 -0.12 0.46 -2.39
N LEU A 57 -0.29 -0.73 -2.98
CA LEU A 57 -1.55 -1.46 -2.92
C LEU A 57 -1.83 -1.89 -1.47
N ALA A 58 -2.96 -1.42 -0.94
CA ALA A 58 -3.41 -1.71 0.41
C ALA A 58 -4.67 -2.58 0.37
N TRP A 59 -4.67 -3.63 1.18
CA TRP A 59 -5.84 -4.47 1.43
C TRP A 59 -6.49 -4.04 2.74
N LEU A 60 -7.77 -3.68 2.69
CA LEU A 60 -8.55 -3.25 3.84
C LEU A 60 -9.45 -4.38 4.28
N GLY A 61 -9.36 -4.71 5.56
CA GLY A 61 -10.18 -5.74 6.18
C GLY A 61 -10.48 -5.41 7.62
N ASP A 62 -11.42 -6.15 8.19
CA ASP A 62 -11.65 -6.15 9.62
C ASP A 62 -11.19 -7.47 10.26
N ASN A 63 -10.88 -7.38 11.55
CA ASN A 63 -10.65 -8.56 12.35
C ASN A 63 -11.93 -8.87 13.12
N ASP A 64 -12.67 -9.88 12.68
CA ASP A 64 -13.86 -10.37 13.37
C ASP A 64 -13.53 -11.18 14.64
N GLY A 65 -12.25 -11.51 14.86
CA GLY A 65 -11.74 -12.33 15.96
C GLY A 65 -11.27 -13.72 15.53
N SER A 66 -11.53 -14.12 14.28
CA SER A 66 -11.17 -15.44 13.75
C SER A 66 -10.12 -15.36 12.64
N ARG A 67 -10.33 -14.49 11.64
CA ARG A 67 -9.40 -14.22 10.53
C ARG A 67 -9.63 -12.81 10.00
N MET A 68 -8.58 -12.22 9.43
CA MET A 68 -8.70 -10.95 8.69
C MET A 68 -9.49 -11.20 7.41
N SER A 69 -10.71 -10.67 7.30
CA SER A 69 -11.50 -10.73 6.07
C SER A 69 -11.28 -9.45 5.27
N GLN A 70 -10.78 -9.56 4.03
CA GLN A 70 -10.72 -8.38 3.17
C GLN A 70 -12.08 -8.10 2.56
N PHE A 71 -12.48 -6.83 2.61
CA PHE A 71 -13.70 -6.34 1.97
C PHE A 71 -13.44 -5.15 1.03
N CYS A 72 -12.30 -4.46 1.16
CA CYS A 72 -11.98 -3.27 0.36
C CYS A 72 -10.50 -3.20 -0.06
N GLY A 73 -10.21 -2.25 -0.95
CA GLY A 73 -8.86 -1.87 -1.34
C GLY A 73 -8.52 -0.42 -0.99
N GLY A 74 -7.24 -0.06 -1.11
CA GLY A 74 -6.74 1.27 -0.87
C GLY A 74 -5.35 1.49 -1.44
N SER A 75 -4.82 2.69 -1.25
CA SER A 75 -3.49 3.09 -1.74
C SER A 75 -2.72 3.86 -0.68
N LEU A 76 -1.50 3.43 -0.41
CA LEU A 76 -0.55 4.14 0.46
C LEU A 76 -0.09 5.43 -0.25
N ILE A 77 -0.58 6.59 0.21
CA ILE A 77 -0.27 7.89 -0.39
C ILE A 77 0.86 8.63 0.35
N THR A 78 1.13 8.24 1.59
CA THR A 78 2.28 8.70 2.40
C THR A 78 2.84 7.53 3.20
N ASP A 79 3.88 7.74 4.02
CA ASP A 79 4.41 6.70 4.89
C ASP A 79 3.40 6.16 5.93
N ARG A 80 2.29 6.88 6.18
CA ARG A 80 1.32 6.57 7.25
C ARG A 80 -0.14 6.74 6.87
N VAL A 81 -0.45 7.10 5.62
CA VAL A 81 -1.83 7.37 5.19
C VAL A 81 -2.21 6.49 4.00
N VAL A 82 -3.31 5.75 4.17
CA VAL A 82 -3.97 4.98 3.12
C VAL A 82 -5.21 5.74 2.66
N LEU A 83 -5.31 6.00 1.36
CA LEU A 83 -6.51 6.49 0.71
C LEU A 83 -7.41 5.31 0.31
N THR A 84 -8.70 5.43 0.55
CA THR A 84 -9.73 4.45 0.16
C THR A 84 -11.04 5.15 -0.20
N ALA A 85 -12.07 4.40 -0.58
CA ALA A 85 -13.39 4.93 -0.86
C ALA A 85 -14.15 5.24 0.44
N GLY A 86 -15.01 6.28 0.42
CA GLY A 86 -15.82 6.65 1.59
C GLY A 86 -16.69 5.50 2.11
N HIS A 87 -17.26 4.69 1.23
CA HIS A 87 -18.11 3.55 1.59
C HIS A 87 -17.36 2.37 2.23
N CYS A 88 -16.02 2.38 2.23
CA CYS A 88 -15.20 1.36 2.89
C CYS A 88 -15.03 1.64 4.39
N LEU A 89 -15.41 2.82 4.87
CA LEU A 89 -15.49 3.12 6.30
C LEU A 89 -16.89 2.79 6.82
N TYR A 90 -16.94 2.31 8.06
CA TYR A 90 -18.17 2.13 8.81
C TYR A 90 -18.71 3.47 9.31
N ASN A 91 -20.00 3.51 9.62
CA ASN A 91 -20.66 4.72 10.12
C ASN A 91 -20.35 5.00 11.61
N ASP A 92 -19.70 4.05 12.30
CA ASP A 92 -19.39 4.15 13.72
C ASP A 92 -17.90 3.89 14.01
N ASP A 93 -17.41 4.57 15.04
CA ASP A 93 -16.01 4.53 15.44
C ASP A 93 -15.56 3.17 15.99
N PHE A 94 -16.48 2.40 16.58
CA PHE A 94 -16.17 1.09 17.15
C PHE A 94 -15.81 0.07 16.06
N SER A 95 -16.60 0.03 14.99
CA SER A 95 -16.32 -0.81 13.82
C SER A 95 -15.06 -0.33 13.08
N ASN A 96 -14.88 0.98 12.93
CA ASN A 96 -13.68 1.52 12.29
C ASN A 96 -12.39 1.25 13.09
N ALA A 97 -12.46 1.20 14.43
CA ALA A 97 -11.34 0.83 15.27
C ALA A 97 -10.85 -0.62 15.07
N ARG A 98 -11.67 -1.47 14.43
CA ARG A 98 -11.34 -2.86 14.10
C ARG A 98 -10.74 -3.01 12.70
N LEU A 99 -10.57 -1.91 11.96
CA LEU A 99 -9.98 -1.93 10.63
C LEU A 99 -8.47 -2.20 10.68
N TRP A 100 -8.02 -2.98 9.72
CA TRP A 100 -6.62 -3.24 9.46
C TRP A 100 -6.31 -3.03 7.99
N VAL A 101 -5.06 -2.67 7.74
CA VAL A 101 -4.51 -2.63 6.39
C VAL A 101 -3.39 -3.64 6.25
N ARG A 102 -3.30 -4.27 5.09
CA ARG A 102 -2.20 -5.18 4.75
C ARG A 102 -1.56 -4.80 3.43
N PHE A 103 -0.23 -4.82 3.40
CA PHE A 103 0.59 -4.49 2.24
C PHE A 103 1.45 -5.69 1.83
N ARG A 104 2.01 -5.63 0.62
CA ARG A 104 2.96 -6.64 0.10
C ARG A 104 2.36 -8.05 0.13
N LEU A 105 1.12 -8.18 -0.33
CA LEU A 105 0.38 -9.42 -0.37
C LEU A 105 -0.09 -9.67 -1.80
N THR A 106 0.36 -10.78 -2.37
CA THR A 106 -0.02 -11.26 -3.72
C THR A 106 -0.90 -12.51 -3.66
N ASP A 107 -0.85 -13.26 -2.55
CA ASP A 107 -1.64 -14.45 -2.30
C ASP A 107 -2.37 -14.37 -0.94
N PHE A 108 -3.72 -14.33 -0.98
CA PHE A 108 -4.57 -14.29 0.21
C PHE A 108 -4.53 -15.55 1.05
N GLY A 109 -4.29 -16.71 0.43
CA GLY A 109 -4.20 -17.98 1.14
C GLY A 109 -3.00 -18.01 2.09
N ALA A 110 -1.89 -17.41 1.69
CA ALA A 110 -0.65 -17.39 2.45
C ALA A 110 -0.65 -16.37 3.61
N MET A 111 -1.41 -15.28 3.50
CA MET A 111 -1.47 -14.19 4.51
C MET A 111 -0.08 -13.67 4.98
N VAL A 112 0.92 -13.68 4.10
CA VAL A 112 2.33 -13.34 4.41
C VAL A 112 2.67 -11.85 4.40
N GLY A 113 1.71 -11.00 4.01
CA GLY A 113 1.91 -9.56 3.87
C GLY A 113 2.06 -8.82 5.21
N VAL A 114 2.49 -7.56 5.14
CA VAL A 114 2.70 -6.70 6.31
C VAL A 114 1.38 -6.09 6.76
N ALA A 115 0.88 -6.51 7.92
CA ALA A 115 -0.35 -5.98 8.52
C ALA A 115 -0.09 -4.79 9.46
N ARG A 116 -0.99 -3.82 9.49
CA ARG A 116 -0.99 -2.65 10.38
C ARG A 116 -2.39 -2.34 10.88
N ASN A 117 -2.50 -1.97 12.15
CA ASN A 117 -3.71 -1.41 12.73
C ASN A 117 -4.01 -0.04 12.14
N VAL A 118 -5.29 0.23 11.89
CA VAL A 118 -5.77 1.59 11.62
C VAL A 118 -6.08 2.25 12.95
N ILE A 119 -5.46 3.41 13.21
CA ILE A 119 -5.61 4.14 14.47
C ILE A 119 -6.43 5.43 14.32
N ASN A 120 -6.73 5.83 13.08
CA ASN A 120 -7.49 7.03 12.77
C ASN A 120 -8.12 6.88 11.37
N TRP A 121 -9.29 7.47 11.17
CA TRP A 121 -10.03 7.46 9.91
C TRP A 121 -10.68 8.82 9.69
N ARG A 122 -10.79 9.22 8.43
CA ARG A 122 -11.48 10.45 8.03
C ARG A 122 -12.27 10.15 6.77
N GLN A 123 -13.58 10.31 6.85
CA GLN A 123 -14.46 10.27 5.70
C GLN A 123 -14.62 11.70 5.15
N HIS A 124 -14.79 11.83 3.83
CA HIS A 124 -15.05 13.14 3.24
C HIS A 124 -16.37 13.69 3.79
N ALA A 125 -16.40 14.98 4.18
CA ALA A 125 -17.55 15.57 4.87
C ALA A 125 -18.85 15.54 4.03
N GLU A 126 -18.73 15.55 2.71
CA GLU A 126 -19.86 15.50 1.77
C GLU A 126 -20.22 14.07 1.34
N TYR A 127 -19.52 13.06 1.83
CA TYR A 127 -19.88 11.68 1.51
C TYR A 127 -21.20 11.32 2.18
N SER A 128 -22.21 11.03 1.36
CA SER A 128 -23.48 10.45 1.79
C SER A 128 -23.57 9.02 1.24
N ARG A 129 -24.06 8.11 2.08
CA ARG A 129 -24.33 6.73 1.70
C ARG A 129 -25.71 6.59 1.06
#